data_AF-A0A944BKV1-F1
#
_entry.id   AF-A0A944BKV1-F1
#
_cell.length_a   1.000
_cell.length_b   1.000
_cell.length_c   1.000
_cell.angle_alpha   90.00
_cell.angle_beta   90.00
_cell.angle_gamma   90.00
#
_symmetry.space_group_name_H-M   'P 1'
#
loop_
_entity.id
_entity.type
_entity.pdbx_description
1 polymer ?
#
loop_
_entity_poly.entity_id
_entity_poly.type
_entity_poly.pdbx_seq_one_letter_code
_entity_poly.pdbx_strand_id
1 'polypeptide(L)'
;MKKVFLSAILSLAITFVFAGNYIINGVSRNIDTIEYKVVGPGTTYCHGFLTDGPEHFHTLTIDLHNPYNNIETFLGKDCVEGTELVTSACNRYTSEGHDAYCGINSDFFLISSGTERPLGLPRGGSIQNGEMQVAPDGSGWWGLASIDTNKVPLINYMYFTGTVTLENGTSYTFKRTNVPSASYNLTFYNKYAGAFTRRYENDPGFDTVPRTEVVVVPVSGDRWGVNKDTRVVVRRIVHNIDGGEPIANDESVLSGVRDAATFLSSLAVGDELTVHMEMRTADGQYPGIDQLVGGNAVLVKDGVLTSRNTTDSYNSVVYPRTAIAYSADGRWLYLFVADGKYVG
;
A
#
# COMPACT_ATOMS: atom_id res chain seq x y z
N MET A 1 -23.15 -39.32 -29.90
CA MET A 1 -22.83 -39.17 -28.46
C MET A 1 -21.32 -39.31 -28.28
N LYS A 2 -20.60 -38.19 -28.15
CA LYS A 2 -19.15 -38.20 -27.89
C LYS A 2 -18.95 -38.18 -26.37
N LYS A 3 -18.33 -39.23 -25.82
CA LYS A 3 -17.98 -39.32 -24.40
C LYS A 3 -16.77 -38.42 -24.15
N VAL A 4 -16.95 -37.37 -23.35
CA VAL A 4 -15.84 -36.56 -22.84
C VAL A 4 -15.31 -37.27 -21.60
N PHE A 5 -14.05 -37.73 -21.65
CA PHE A 5 -13.34 -38.22 -20.48
C PHE A 5 -12.90 -37.02 -19.64
N LEU A 6 -13.53 -36.84 -18.49
CA LEU A 6 -13.07 -35.92 -17.44
C LEU A 6 -11.96 -36.65 -16.66
N SER A 7 -10.69 -36.38 -16.99
CA SER A 7 -9.58 -36.83 -16.16
C SER A 7 -9.54 -35.98 -14.89
N ALA A 8 -10.01 -36.54 -13.78
CA ALA A 8 -9.76 -35.98 -12.46
C ALA A 8 -8.27 -36.15 -12.13
N ILE A 9 -7.51 -35.06 -12.17
CA ILE A 9 -6.18 -35.01 -11.57
C ILE A 9 -6.40 -34.96 -10.06
N LEU A 10 -6.24 -36.11 -9.41
CA LEU A 10 -6.20 -36.19 -7.96
C LEU A 10 -4.89 -35.52 -7.50
N SER A 11 -4.93 -34.24 -7.16
CA SER A 11 -3.81 -33.55 -6.51
C SER A 11 -3.64 -34.16 -5.12
N LEU A 12 -2.72 -35.12 -5.00
CA LEU A 12 -2.30 -35.64 -3.70
C LEU A 12 -1.59 -34.50 -2.97
N ALA A 13 -2.26 -33.91 -1.97
CA ALA A 13 -1.63 -32.96 -1.07
C ALA A 13 -0.63 -33.72 -0.20
N ILE A 14 0.64 -33.76 -0.63
CA ILE A 14 1.72 -34.33 0.18
C ILE A 14 2.04 -33.30 1.25
N THR A 15 1.62 -33.57 2.48
CA THR A 15 2.04 -32.82 3.66
C THR A 15 3.42 -33.30 4.08
N PHE A 16 4.38 -32.39 4.11
CA PHE A 16 5.70 -32.67 4.66
C PHE A 16 5.79 -32.06 6.06
N VAL A 17 6.06 -32.90 7.07
CA VAL A 17 6.33 -32.46 8.44
C VAL A 17 7.82 -32.58 8.67
N PHE A 18 8.47 -31.45 8.96
CA PHE A 18 9.89 -31.38 9.27
C PHE A 18 10.09 -30.72 10.64
N ALA A 19 10.87 -31.39 11.49
CA ALA A 19 11.37 -30.81 12.73
C ALA A 19 12.87 -30.52 12.58
N GLY A 20 13.33 -29.38 13.10
CA GLY A 20 14.73 -28.96 12.95
C GLY A 20 15.18 -27.99 14.02
N ASN A 21 16.50 -27.97 14.26
CA ASN A 21 17.13 -26.99 15.14
C ASN A 21 17.65 -25.81 14.31
N TYR A 22 17.25 -24.59 14.69
CA TYR A 22 17.61 -23.34 14.04
C TYR A 22 18.25 -22.38 15.05
N ILE A 23 19.23 -21.60 14.60
CA ILE A 23 19.81 -20.54 15.42
C ILE A 23 18.99 -19.26 15.22
N ILE A 24 18.27 -18.84 16.25
CA ILE A 24 17.52 -17.58 16.28
C ILE A 24 18.16 -16.69 17.34
N ASN A 25 18.66 -15.53 16.94
CA ASN A 25 19.37 -14.58 17.81
C ASN A 25 20.50 -15.23 18.64
N GLY A 26 21.27 -16.12 18.01
CA GLY A 26 22.38 -16.83 18.65
C GLY A 26 21.97 -17.97 19.58
N VAL A 27 20.68 -18.29 19.70
CA VAL A 27 20.17 -19.39 20.53
C VAL A 27 19.61 -20.50 19.64
N SER A 28 19.98 -21.75 19.94
CA SER A 28 19.41 -22.92 19.28
C SER A 28 17.96 -23.11 19.73
N ARG A 29 17.03 -23.01 18.79
CA ARG A 29 15.59 -23.20 18.94
C ARG A 29 15.15 -24.39 18.11
N ASN A 30 14.20 -25.17 18.61
CA ASN A 30 13.62 -26.26 17.86
C ASN A 30 12.29 -25.84 17.26
N ILE A 31 12.15 -26.03 15.95
CA ILE A 31 10.95 -25.71 15.19
C ILE A 31 10.35 -27.02 14.70
N ASP A 32 9.04 -27.16 14.89
CA ASP A 32 8.22 -28.19 14.26
C ASP A 32 7.33 -27.58 13.16
N THR A 33 6.98 -28.38 12.16
CA THR A 33 6.08 -28.00 11.06
C THR A 33 4.74 -28.69 11.25
N ILE A 34 3.71 -27.91 11.58
CA ILE A 34 2.35 -28.43 11.79
C ILE A 34 1.69 -28.70 10.44
N GLU A 35 1.81 -27.76 9.51
CA GLU A 35 1.21 -27.88 8.19
C GLU A 35 2.17 -27.33 7.13
N TYR A 36 2.31 -28.06 6.03
CA TYR A 36 3.02 -27.59 4.84
C TYR A 36 2.24 -28.03 3.60
N LYS A 37 1.84 -27.09 2.75
CA LYS A 37 1.04 -27.38 1.56
C LYS A 37 1.26 -26.37 0.44
N VAL A 38 1.08 -26.83 -0.79
CA VAL A 38 0.94 -25.95 -1.95
C VAL A 38 -0.47 -25.35 -1.92
N VAL A 39 -0.57 -24.02 -1.97
CA VAL A 39 -1.85 -23.29 -1.90
C VAL A 39 -2.18 -22.54 -3.18
N GLY A 40 -1.21 -22.41 -4.08
CA GLY A 40 -1.38 -21.76 -5.38
C GLY A 40 -0.21 -22.09 -6.32
N PRO A 41 -0.25 -21.63 -7.58
CA PRO A 41 0.82 -21.87 -8.55
C PRO A 41 2.17 -21.35 -8.04
N GLY A 42 3.14 -22.22 -7.78
CA GLY A 42 4.44 -21.78 -7.24
C GLY A 42 4.37 -21.14 -5.85
N THR A 43 3.30 -21.39 -5.09
CA THR A 43 3.09 -20.84 -3.75
C THR A 43 2.93 -21.95 -2.72
N THR A 44 3.75 -21.90 -1.67
CA THR A 44 3.68 -22.84 -0.54
C THR A 44 3.36 -22.11 0.76
N TYR A 45 2.46 -22.69 1.54
CA TYR A 45 2.13 -22.29 2.89
C TYR A 45 2.81 -23.21 3.90
N CYS A 46 3.33 -22.65 4.99
CA CYS A 46 3.86 -23.37 6.14
C CYS A 46 3.32 -22.78 7.44
N HIS A 47 2.76 -23.64 8.30
CA HIS A 47 2.44 -23.36 9.70
C HIS A 47 3.50 -24.06 10.55
N GLY A 48 4.35 -23.27 11.18
CA GLY A 48 5.37 -23.75 12.10
C GLY A 48 5.06 -23.41 13.56
N PHE A 49 5.79 -24.08 14.43
CA PHE A 49 5.70 -23.90 15.88
C PHE A 49 7.09 -23.95 16.48
N LEU A 50 7.46 -22.92 17.22
CA LEU A 50 8.63 -22.97 18.09
C LEU A 50 8.28 -23.86 19.27
N THR A 51 9.06 -24.91 19.52
CA THR A 51 8.73 -25.89 20.58
C THR A 51 9.15 -25.45 21.99
N ASP A 52 10.06 -24.49 22.08
CA ASP A 52 10.61 -23.96 23.33
C ASP A 52 10.03 -22.58 23.73
N GLY A 53 9.00 -22.14 23.00
CA GLY A 53 8.05 -21.09 23.38
C GLY A 53 6.66 -21.45 22.82
N PRO A 54 5.57 -20.75 23.14
CA PRO A 54 4.27 -21.10 22.59
C PRO A 54 4.06 -20.55 21.17
N GLU A 55 5.03 -19.95 20.49
CA GLU A 55 4.77 -19.15 19.28
C GLU A 55 4.47 -20.01 18.03
N HIS A 56 3.26 -19.84 17.49
CA HIS A 56 2.92 -20.25 16.13
C HIS A 56 3.35 -19.18 15.13
N PHE A 57 3.79 -19.64 13.96
CA PHE A 57 4.06 -18.75 12.84
C PHE A 57 3.59 -19.36 11.53
N HIS A 58 3.24 -18.48 10.60
CA HIS A 58 2.66 -18.77 9.31
C HIS A 58 3.50 -18.10 8.24
N THR A 59 3.88 -18.84 7.20
CA THR A 59 4.61 -18.29 6.07
C THR A 59 3.95 -18.66 4.76
N LEU A 60 3.97 -17.71 3.83
CA LEU A 60 3.76 -17.96 2.41
C LEU A 60 5.05 -17.65 1.68
N THR A 61 5.49 -18.61 0.87
CA THR A 61 6.59 -18.43 -0.08
C THR A 61 6.00 -18.45 -1.47
N ILE A 62 6.13 -17.33 -2.20
CA ILE A 62 5.47 -17.09 -3.49
C ILE A 62 6.56 -16.92 -4.56
N ASP A 63 6.50 -17.72 -5.62
CA ASP A 63 7.33 -17.53 -6.82
C ASP A 63 6.79 -16.37 -7.66
N LEU A 64 7.46 -15.22 -7.64
CA LEU A 64 7.08 -14.04 -8.42
C LEU A 64 7.30 -14.26 -9.93
N HIS A 65 8.15 -15.19 -10.34
CA HIS A 65 8.31 -15.54 -11.75
C HIS A 65 7.18 -16.42 -12.29
N ASN A 66 6.32 -16.95 -11.42
CA ASN A 66 5.15 -17.68 -11.88
C ASN A 66 4.13 -16.69 -12.50
N PRO A 67 3.75 -16.84 -13.78
CA PRO A 67 2.86 -15.88 -14.45
C PRO A 67 1.45 -15.85 -13.84
N TYR A 68 1.06 -16.86 -13.07
CA TYR A 68 -0.27 -16.96 -12.44
C TYR A 68 -0.35 -16.30 -11.05
N ASN A 69 0.76 -15.83 -10.48
CA ASN A 69 0.75 -15.12 -9.21
C ASN A 69 0.79 -13.62 -9.42
N ASN A 70 -0.16 -12.90 -8.82
CA ASN A 70 -0.10 -11.44 -8.71
C ASN A 70 -0.13 -11.06 -7.22
N ILE A 71 0.47 -9.92 -6.92
CA ILE A 71 0.42 -9.30 -5.60
C ILE A 71 -0.45 -8.07 -5.74
N GLU A 72 -1.42 -7.91 -4.86
CA GLU A 72 -2.34 -6.76 -4.85
C GLU A 72 -2.44 -6.22 -3.43
N THR A 73 -2.40 -4.90 -3.30
CA THR A 73 -2.62 -4.20 -2.04
C THR A 73 -4.05 -3.69 -2.01
N PHE A 74 -4.56 -3.38 -0.82
CA PHE A 74 -5.90 -2.83 -0.66
C PHE A 74 -5.98 -1.89 0.54
N LEU A 75 -6.90 -0.95 0.47
CA LEU A 75 -7.42 -0.26 1.65
C LEU A 75 -8.66 -0.98 2.15
N GLY A 76 -8.97 -0.83 3.45
CA GLY A 76 -10.24 -1.32 3.98
C GLY A 76 -11.40 -0.67 3.24
N LYS A 77 -12.26 -1.49 2.62
CA LYS A 77 -13.38 -1.02 1.77
C LYS A 77 -12.96 -0.08 0.62
N ASP A 78 -11.72 -0.19 0.15
CA ASP A 78 -11.11 0.65 -0.90
C ASP A 78 -11.19 2.17 -0.61
N CYS A 79 -11.15 2.55 0.67
CA CYS A 79 -11.25 3.94 1.09
C CYS A 79 -10.25 4.24 2.21
N VAL A 80 -9.68 5.46 2.23
CA VAL A 80 -8.83 5.92 3.34
C VAL A 80 -9.59 6.00 4.67
N GLU A 81 -10.92 6.06 4.61
CA GLU A 81 -11.81 5.85 5.75
C GLU A 81 -12.47 4.48 5.64
N GLY A 82 -11.86 3.50 6.29
CA GLY A 82 -12.35 2.15 6.24
C GLY A 82 -11.44 1.17 6.96
N THR A 83 -12.05 0.31 7.74
CA THR A 83 -11.41 -0.90 8.26
C THR A 83 -12.14 -2.12 7.70
N GLU A 84 -11.37 -3.18 7.43
CA GLU A 84 -11.87 -4.42 6.87
C GLU A 84 -11.01 -5.58 7.38
N LEU A 85 -11.64 -6.74 7.61
CA LEU A 85 -10.90 -7.97 7.88
C LEU A 85 -10.18 -8.40 6.61
N VAL A 86 -8.94 -8.89 6.72
CA VAL A 86 -8.17 -9.42 5.58
C VAL A 86 -8.96 -10.50 4.83
N THR A 87 -9.70 -11.36 5.56
CA THR A 87 -10.58 -12.38 4.98
C THR A 87 -11.74 -11.80 4.17
N SER A 88 -12.33 -10.70 4.64
CA SER A 88 -13.37 -9.96 3.90
C SER A 88 -12.80 -9.33 2.64
N ALA A 89 -11.61 -8.74 2.72
CA ALA A 89 -10.92 -8.20 1.56
C ALA A 89 -10.60 -9.31 0.54
N CYS A 90 -10.08 -10.47 0.97
CA CYS A 90 -9.85 -11.61 0.07
C CYS A 90 -11.14 -12.02 -0.65
N ASN A 91 -12.26 -12.17 0.07
CA ASN A 91 -13.55 -12.49 -0.55
C ASN A 91 -14.01 -11.43 -1.58
N ARG A 92 -13.67 -10.16 -1.36
CA ARG A 92 -14.04 -9.05 -2.23
C ARG A 92 -13.18 -8.99 -3.50
N TYR A 93 -11.91 -9.40 -3.42
CA TYR A 93 -11.00 -9.49 -4.57
C TYR A 93 -11.16 -10.80 -5.35
N THR A 94 -11.68 -11.86 -4.72
CA THR A 94 -12.02 -13.11 -5.43
C THR A 94 -13.20 -12.91 -6.37
N SER A 95 -12.98 -13.22 -7.65
CA SER A 95 -13.97 -13.22 -8.73
C SER A 95 -13.64 -14.29 -9.77
N GLU A 96 -14.48 -14.46 -10.80
CA GLU A 96 -14.20 -15.47 -11.84
C GLU A 96 -12.87 -15.17 -12.55
N GLY A 97 -11.93 -16.12 -12.47
CA GLY A 97 -10.58 -15.98 -13.05
C GLY A 97 -9.58 -15.19 -12.21
N HIS A 98 -9.96 -14.74 -11.02
CA HIS A 98 -9.10 -14.03 -10.08
C HIS A 98 -9.38 -14.56 -8.67
N ASP A 99 -8.44 -15.31 -8.09
CA ASP A 99 -8.61 -15.89 -6.75
C ASP A 99 -7.63 -15.28 -5.74
N ALA A 100 -8.15 -14.49 -4.80
CA ALA A 100 -7.39 -13.98 -3.67
C ALA A 100 -7.33 -15.03 -2.56
N TYR A 101 -6.57 -16.11 -2.80
CA TYR A 101 -6.50 -17.28 -1.92
C TYR A 101 -5.71 -17.06 -0.62
N CYS A 102 -5.02 -15.93 -0.47
CA CYS A 102 -4.30 -15.58 0.74
C CYS A 102 -4.11 -14.06 0.89
N GLY A 103 -3.92 -13.60 2.13
CA GLY A 103 -3.60 -12.21 2.43
C GLY A 103 -3.05 -12.05 3.84
N ILE A 104 -2.39 -10.91 4.09
CA ILE A 104 -1.91 -10.49 5.40
C ILE A 104 -2.32 -9.04 5.66
N ASN A 105 -2.35 -8.62 6.93
CA ASN A 105 -2.39 -7.19 7.24
C ASN A 105 -1.01 -6.56 6.94
N SER A 106 -0.96 -5.23 6.83
CA SER A 106 0.31 -4.52 6.63
C SER A 106 0.42 -3.30 7.54
N ASP A 107 0.48 -2.09 6.99
CA ASP A 107 0.74 -0.80 7.62
C ASP A 107 0.06 -0.56 8.98
N PHE A 108 0.63 0.36 9.75
CA PHE A 108 -0.12 1.00 10.83
C PHE A 108 -1.22 1.85 10.23
N PHE A 109 -2.34 1.90 10.91
CA PHE A 109 -3.46 2.74 10.50
C PHE A 109 -4.17 3.34 11.71
N LEU A 110 -4.94 4.40 11.47
CA LEU A 110 -5.72 5.07 12.51
C LEU A 110 -6.85 4.16 13.01
N ILE A 111 -6.86 3.88 14.31
CA ILE A 111 -7.87 3.04 14.97
C ILE A 111 -8.73 3.85 15.95
N SER A 112 -9.88 3.30 16.34
CA SER A 112 -10.88 3.98 17.17
C SER A 112 -10.40 4.41 18.55
N SER A 113 -9.34 3.81 19.08
CA SER A 113 -8.72 4.23 20.34
C SER A 113 -7.88 5.51 20.23
N GLY A 114 -7.59 5.97 19.02
CA GLY A 114 -6.88 7.22 18.75
C GLY A 114 -7.81 8.41 18.51
N THR A 115 -7.25 9.62 18.61
CA THR A 115 -7.97 10.88 18.36
C THR A 115 -7.92 11.34 16.90
N GLU A 116 -6.95 10.83 16.13
CA GLU A 116 -6.76 11.20 14.72
C GLU A 116 -7.76 10.52 13.80
N ARG A 117 -8.02 11.14 12.65
CA ARG A 117 -8.98 10.73 11.62
C ARG A 117 -8.41 10.90 10.20
N PRO A 118 -8.98 10.21 9.20
CA PRO A 118 -10.04 9.21 9.30
C PRO A 118 -9.61 7.85 9.84
N LEU A 119 -10.56 7.10 10.43
CA LEU A 119 -10.30 5.73 10.87
C LEU A 119 -9.99 4.83 9.67
N GLY A 120 -8.93 4.03 9.78
CA GLY A 120 -8.44 3.19 8.70
C GLY A 120 -7.29 3.78 7.89
N LEU A 121 -7.00 5.08 8.02
CA LEU A 121 -5.95 5.75 7.26
C LEU A 121 -4.57 5.13 7.54
N PRO A 122 -3.87 4.57 6.54
CA PRO A 122 -2.49 4.11 6.66
C PRO A 122 -1.51 5.24 7.04
N ARG A 123 -0.44 4.89 7.77
CA ARG A 123 0.59 5.84 8.24
C ARG A 123 1.77 5.96 7.28
N GLY A 124 2.30 4.83 6.82
CA GLY A 124 3.50 4.78 5.99
C GLY A 124 3.25 5.16 4.55
N GLY A 125 2.14 4.73 3.99
CA GLY A 125 1.75 5.02 2.60
C GLY A 125 1.17 3.79 1.92
N SER A 126 0.43 4.02 0.84
CA SER A 126 -0.23 2.95 0.09
C SER A 126 -0.41 3.34 -1.38
N ILE A 127 -0.14 2.39 -2.27
CA ILE A 127 -0.32 2.50 -3.72
C ILE A 127 -0.92 1.19 -4.21
N GLN A 128 -1.91 1.28 -5.09
CA GLN A 128 -2.54 0.13 -5.74
C GLN A 128 -2.65 0.38 -7.24
N ASN A 129 -2.16 -0.56 -8.05
CA ASN A 129 -2.16 -0.48 -9.51
C ASN A 129 -1.53 0.83 -10.06
N GLY A 130 -0.48 1.31 -9.41
CA GLY A 130 0.20 2.57 -9.71
C GLY A 130 -0.56 3.83 -9.25
N GLU A 131 -1.79 3.71 -8.77
CA GLU A 131 -2.57 4.82 -8.23
C GLU A 131 -2.24 5.06 -6.75
N MET A 132 -1.77 6.27 -6.43
CA MET A 132 -1.46 6.64 -5.05
C MET A 132 -2.74 6.73 -4.21
N GLN A 133 -2.83 5.90 -3.18
CA GLN A 133 -3.91 5.92 -2.21
C GLN A 133 -3.54 6.87 -1.05
N VAL A 134 -2.36 6.69 -0.48
CA VAL A 134 -1.81 7.52 0.60
C VAL A 134 -0.33 7.78 0.35
N ALA A 135 0.03 9.05 0.19
CA ALA A 135 1.41 9.47 0.08
C ALA A 135 2.18 9.19 1.39
N PRO A 136 3.45 8.73 1.30
CA PRO A 136 4.34 8.72 2.45
C PRO A 136 4.42 10.08 3.15
N ASP A 137 4.40 10.07 4.48
CA ASP A 137 4.38 11.28 5.31
C ASP A 137 5.66 12.13 5.23
N GLY A 138 6.70 11.61 4.57
CA GLY A 138 7.99 12.27 4.36
C GLY A 138 8.92 12.22 5.57
N SER A 139 8.52 11.59 6.67
CA SER A 139 9.36 11.44 7.88
C SER A 139 10.58 10.54 7.66
N GLY A 140 10.52 9.65 6.65
CA GLY A 140 11.50 8.58 6.46
C GLY A 140 11.49 7.54 7.58
N TRP A 141 10.46 7.53 8.43
CA TRP A 141 10.36 6.59 9.56
C TRP A 141 9.84 5.21 9.14
N TRP A 142 8.88 5.19 8.21
CA TRP A 142 8.13 4.00 7.80
C TRP A 142 8.89 3.21 6.74
N GLY A 143 9.07 1.92 6.99
CA GLY A 143 9.55 0.99 5.97
C GLY A 143 8.44 0.69 4.97
N LEU A 144 8.73 0.74 3.67
CA LEU A 144 7.75 0.50 2.61
C LEU A 144 8.16 -0.74 1.82
N ALA A 145 7.20 -1.63 1.59
CA ALA A 145 7.34 -2.77 0.68
C ALA A 145 6.56 -2.48 -0.59
N SER A 146 7.17 -2.73 -1.73
CA SER A 146 6.60 -2.44 -3.05
C SER A 146 6.96 -3.51 -4.06
N ILE A 147 6.20 -3.55 -5.15
CA ILE A 147 6.48 -4.38 -6.32
C ILE A 147 6.05 -3.62 -7.58
N ASP A 148 6.83 -3.71 -8.65
CA ASP A 148 6.51 -3.09 -9.94
C ASP A 148 5.71 -4.03 -10.86
N THR A 149 5.35 -3.53 -12.05
CA THR A 149 4.61 -4.32 -13.06
C THR A 149 5.41 -5.48 -13.67
N ASN A 150 6.74 -5.48 -13.51
CA ASN A 150 7.63 -6.57 -13.89
C ASN A 150 7.83 -7.59 -12.75
N LYS A 151 7.09 -7.44 -11.65
CA LYS A 151 7.18 -8.27 -10.44
C LYS A 151 8.54 -8.18 -9.75
N VAL A 152 9.20 -7.02 -9.83
CA VAL A 152 10.44 -6.74 -9.10
C VAL A 152 10.10 -6.17 -7.73
N PRO A 153 10.34 -6.90 -6.63
CA PRO A 153 10.06 -6.42 -5.29
C PRO A 153 11.13 -5.43 -4.81
N LEU A 154 10.73 -4.48 -3.98
CA LEU A 154 11.62 -3.52 -3.33
C LEU A 154 11.13 -3.19 -1.93
N ILE A 155 12.03 -3.26 -0.95
CA ILE A 155 11.82 -2.75 0.41
C ILE A 155 12.80 -1.59 0.66
N ASN A 156 12.26 -0.41 0.96
CA ASN A 156 13.06 0.79 1.20
C ASN A 156 12.29 1.81 2.05
N TYR A 157 12.99 2.85 2.46
CA TYR A 157 12.38 4.12 2.84
C TYR A 157 12.16 4.94 1.57
N MET A 158 11.01 5.60 1.44
CA MET A 158 10.71 6.41 0.25
C MET A 158 10.05 7.73 0.63
N TYR A 159 10.20 8.71 -0.25
CA TYR A 159 9.69 10.06 -0.13
C TYR A 159 8.84 10.39 -1.34
N PHE A 160 7.75 11.13 -1.10
CA PHE A 160 6.84 11.55 -2.15
C PHE A 160 6.90 13.06 -2.39
N THR A 161 6.88 13.43 -3.67
CA THR A 161 6.56 14.79 -4.13
C THR A 161 5.70 14.71 -5.38
N GLY A 162 4.49 15.25 -5.31
CA GLY A 162 3.65 15.46 -6.47
C GLY A 162 3.95 16.83 -7.09
N THR A 163 3.89 16.93 -8.42
CA THR A 163 4.00 18.20 -9.14
C THR A 163 2.87 18.32 -10.15
N VAL A 164 2.20 19.47 -10.18
CA VAL A 164 1.29 19.87 -11.26
C VAL A 164 2.00 20.92 -12.10
N THR A 165 2.08 20.72 -13.40
CA THR A 165 2.75 21.60 -14.36
C THR A 165 1.77 22.03 -15.44
N LEU A 166 1.67 23.35 -15.66
CA LEU A 166 0.86 23.95 -16.71
C LEU A 166 1.62 23.95 -18.04
N GLU A 167 0.93 24.13 -19.17
CA GLU A 167 1.57 24.21 -20.50
C GLU A 167 2.64 25.31 -20.60
N ASN A 168 2.46 26.42 -19.88
CA ASN A 168 3.42 27.52 -19.86
C ASN A 168 4.65 27.26 -18.97
N GLY A 169 4.77 26.06 -18.37
CA GLY A 169 5.86 25.65 -17.49
C GLY A 169 5.71 26.08 -16.02
N THR A 170 4.68 26.83 -15.67
CA THR A 170 4.38 27.14 -14.25
C THR A 170 4.04 25.84 -13.53
N SER A 171 4.59 25.64 -12.33
CA SER A 171 4.38 24.42 -11.56
C SER A 171 4.04 24.67 -10.10
N TYR A 172 3.30 23.76 -9.49
CA TYR A 172 3.02 23.73 -8.06
C TYR A 172 3.24 22.32 -7.50
N THR A 173 3.94 22.22 -6.36
CA THR A 173 4.23 20.93 -5.72
C THR A 173 3.26 20.61 -4.60
N PHE A 174 2.96 19.33 -4.38
CA PHE A 174 2.14 18.84 -3.28
C PHE A 174 2.73 17.58 -2.64
N LYS A 175 2.31 17.28 -1.42
CA LYS A 175 2.78 16.10 -0.66
C LYS A 175 1.65 15.25 -0.06
N ARG A 176 0.40 15.55 -0.41
CA ARG A 176 -0.78 14.92 0.19
C ARG A 176 -1.68 14.32 -0.88
N THR A 177 -2.14 13.10 -0.62
CA THR A 177 -3.18 12.43 -1.39
C THR A 177 -4.34 12.03 -0.47
N ASN A 178 -5.57 12.24 -0.91
CA ASN A 178 -6.84 11.83 -0.31
C ASN A 178 -7.16 12.33 1.11
N VAL A 179 -6.16 12.83 1.85
CA VAL A 179 -6.32 13.44 3.17
C VAL A 179 -5.48 14.72 3.23
N PRO A 180 -6.12 15.88 3.44
CA PRO A 180 -5.42 17.15 3.49
C PRO A 180 -4.57 17.27 4.76
N SER A 181 -3.76 18.32 4.83
CA SER A 181 -2.96 18.65 6.00
C SER A 181 -2.81 20.16 6.10
N ALA A 182 -2.80 20.69 7.33
CA ALA A 182 -2.55 22.11 7.56
C ALA A 182 -1.16 22.58 7.07
N SER A 183 -0.21 21.67 6.89
CA SER A 183 1.16 21.96 6.46
C SER A 183 1.33 22.09 4.94
N TYR A 184 0.33 21.69 4.14
CA TYR A 184 0.43 21.66 2.69
C TYR A 184 -0.81 22.28 2.06
N ASN A 185 -0.61 23.23 1.14
CA ASN A 185 -1.72 24.00 0.58
C ASN A 185 -2.41 23.30 -0.60
N LEU A 186 -1.81 22.27 -1.21
CA LEU A 186 -2.41 21.48 -2.28
C LEU A 186 -2.52 20.01 -1.88
N THR A 187 -3.68 19.40 -2.13
CA THR A 187 -3.94 17.97 -1.95
C THR A 187 -4.54 17.40 -3.22
N PHE A 188 -4.05 16.24 -3.66
CA PHE A 188 -4.61 15.48 -4.76
C PHE A 188 -5.62 14.46 -4.22
N TYR A 189 -6.79 14.36 -4.84
CA TYR A 189 -7.81 13.38 -4.48
C TYR A 189 -8.12 12.48 -5.67
N ASN A 190 -8.39 11.21 -5.40
CA ASN A 190 -8.94 10.24 -6.33
C ASN A 190 -10.01 9.39 -5.61
N LYS A 191 -10.50 8.33 -6.27
CA LYS A 191 -11.55 7.44 -5.76
C LYS A 191 -11.33 6.92 -4.34
N TYR A 192 -10.08 6.78 -3.89
CA TYR A 192 -9.77 6.24 -2.56
C TYR A 192 -10.05 7.25 -1.43
N ALA A 193 -10.32 8.52 -1.73
CA ALA A 193 -10.82 9.48 -0.75
C ALA A 193 -12.25 9.14 -0.26
N GLY A 194 -13.00 8.37 -1.07
CA GLY A 194 -14.44 8.19 -0.95
C GLY A 194 -15.19 9.00 -2.02
N ALA A 195 -16.47 9.27 -1.79
CA ALA A 195 -17.33 9.93 -2.77
C ALA A 195 -17.05 11.43 -2.98
N PHE A 196 -16.33 12.08 -2.06
CA PHE A 196 -16.10 13.52 -2.07
C PHE A 196 -14.70 13.88 -1.56
N THR A 197 -14.19 15.05 -1.94
CA THR A 197 -12.98 15.62 -1.33
C THR A 197 -13.19 15.85 0.17
N ARG A 198 -12.16 15.55 0.96
CA ARG A 198 -12.24 15.60 2.43
C ARG A 198 -11.84 16.96 2.96
N ARG A 199 -12.42 17.29 4.11
CA ARG A 199 -11.95 18.35 5.01
C ARG A 199 -10.81 17.84 5.89
N TYR A 200 -10.07 18.73 6.57
CA TYR A 200 -9.02 18.26 7.47
C TYR A 200 -9.59 18.03 8.87
N GLU A 201 -10.03 16.79 9.10
CA GLU A 201 -10.76 16.38 10.32
C GLU A 201 -9.96 16.53 11.62
N ASN A 202 -8.64 16.69 11.54
CA ASN A 202 -7.76 16.80 12.71
C ASN A 202 -7.41 18.25 13.09
N ASP A 203 -7.87 19.25 12.34
CA ASP A 203 -7.71 20.67 12.69
C ASP A 203 -8.93 21.48 12.22
N PRO A 204 -9.90 21.73 13.12
CA PRO A 204 -11.10 22.51 12.82
C PRO A 204 -10.81 23.92 12.29
N GLY A 205 -9.63 24.50 12.58
CA GLY A 205 -9.25 25.81 12.08
C GLY A 205 -8.94 25.81 10.58
N PHE A 206 -8.46 24.69 10.05
CA PHE A 206 -8.17 24.53 8.62
C PHE A 206 -9.44 24.53 7.76
N ASP A 207 -10.57 24.11 8.32
CA ASP A 207 -11.86 24.07 7.62
C ASP A 207 -12.47 25.44 7.32
N THR A 208 -11.91 26.51 7.91
CA THR A 208 -12.34 27.90 7.63
C THR A 208 -11.63 28.53 6.43
N VAL A 209 -10.67 27.84 5.81
CA VAL A 209 -9.90 28.36 4.68
C VAL A 209 -10.58 27.94 3.37
N PRO A 210 -11.06 28.90 2.54
CA PRO A 210 -11.74 28.57 1.29
C PRO A 210 -10.78 27.88 0.30
N ARG A 211 -11.33 26.92 -0.43
CA ARG A 211 -10.63 26.10 -1.42
C ARG A 211 -11.02 26.49 -2.84
N THR A 212 -10.09 26.27 -3.75
CA THR A 212 -10.40 26.06 -5.17
C THR A 212 -10.13 24.59 -5.49
N GLU A 213 -11.12 23.91 -6.06
CA GLU A 213 -11.03 22.50 -6.41
C GLU A 213 -11.20 22.34 -7.93
N VAL A 214 -10.24 21.66 -8.55
CA VAL A 214 -10.15 21.47 -10.00
C VAL A 214 -10.26 19.98 -10.28
N VAL A 215 -11.35 19.58 -10.92
CA VAL A 215 -11.59 18.21 -11.32
C VAL A 215 -10.90 17.96 -12.65
N VAL A 216 -10.08 16.91 -12.68
CA VAL A 216 -9.25 16.53 -13.81
C VAL A 216 -9.49 15.07 -14.17
N VAL A 217 -9.34 14.76 -15.45
CA VAL A 217 -9.39 13.39 -15.97
C VAL A 217 -8.14 13.14 -16.82
N PRO A 218 -7.51 11.95 -16.76
CA PRO A 218 -6.45 11.59 -17.68
C PRO A 218 -6.89 11.74 -19.14
N VAL A 219 -6.03 12.28 -19.99
CA VAL A 219 -6.28 12.33 -21.44
C VAL A 219 -6.31 10.90 -22.00
N SER A 220 -6.95 10.71 -23.17
CA SER A 220 -7.10 9.38 -23.76
C SER A 220 -5.75 8.66 -23.91
N GLY A 221 -5.65 7.45 -23.34
CA GLY A 221 -4.44 6.62 -23.36
C GLY A 221 -3.52 6.79 -22.15
N ASP A 222 -3.61 7.92 -21.44
CA ASP A 222 -2.85 8.14 -20.21
C ASP A 222 -3.54 7.44 -19.03
N ARG A 223 -2.72 6.98 -18.08
CA ARG A 223 -3.17 6.36 -16.82
C ARG A 223 -2.26 6.82 -15.72
N TRP A 224 -2.82 7.01 -14.54
CA TRP A 224 -2.06 7.26 -13.32
C TRP A 224 -0.92 6.27 -13.13
N GLY A 225 0.14 6.74 -12.49
CA GLY A 225 1.31 5.95 -12.14
C GLY A 225 2.35 6.83 -11.44
N VAL A 226 3.28 6.20 -10.74
CA VAL A 226 4.40 6.90 -10.11
C VAL A 226 5.58 7.06 -11.05
N ASN A 227 6.43 8.05 -10.79
CA ASN A 227 7.67 8.33 -11.51
C ASN A 227 7.50 8.44 -13.03
N LYS A 228 6.32 8.90 -13.45
CA LYS A 228 5.99 9.18 -14.85
C LYS A 228 5.00 10.34 -14.91
N ASP A 229 4.99 11.01 -16.04
CA ASP A 229 4.03 12.07 -16.32
C ASP A 229 2.66 11.47 -16.66
N THR A 230 1.61 12.05 -16.09
CA THR A 230 0.22 11.79 -16.47
C THR A 230 -0.38 13.10 -16.97
N ARG A 231 -0.75 13.17 -18.25
CA ARG A 231 -1.47 14.34 -18.77
C ARG A 231 -2.93 14.22 -18.44
N VAL A 232 -3.50 15.34 -18.03
CA VAL A 232 -4.90 15.45 -17.62
C VAL A 232 -5.53 16.68 -18.25
N VAL A 233 -6.84 16.65 -18.43
CA VAL A 233 -7.62 17.81 -18.86
C VAL A 233 -8.51 18.29 -17.72
N VAL A 234 -8.60 19.61 -17.55
CA VAL A 234 -9.51 20.24 -16.59
C VAL A 234 -10.94 20.08 -17.06
N ARG A 235 -11.75 19.37 -16.27
CA ARG A 235 -13.16 19.12 -16.57
C ARG A 235 -14.08 20.13 -15.90
N ARG A 236 -13.73 20.55 -14.68
CA ARG A 236 -14.55 21.44 -13.86
C ARG A 236 -13.72 22.15 -12.81
N ILE A 237 -14.12 23.36 -12.46
CA ILE A 237 -13.48 24.17 -11.42
C ILE A 237 -14.57 24.70 -10.50
N VAL A 238 -14.34 24.61 -9.19
CA VAL A 238 -15.20 25.17 -8.16
C VAL A 238 -14.37 26.03 -7.22
N HIS A 239 -14.85 27.22 -6.91
CA HIS A 239 -14.14 28.22 -6.09
C HIS A 239 -14.88 28.50 -4.79
N ASN A 240 -14.12 28.93 -3.78
CA ASN A 240 -14.64 29.42 -2.50
C ASN A 240 -15.55 28.41 -1.80
N ILE A 241 -15.16 27.14 -1.82
CA ILE A 241 -15.83 26.06 -1.08
C ILE A 241 -14.96 25.56 0.06
N ASP A 242 -15.57 24.91 1.05
CA ASP A 242 -14.84 24.31 2.18
C ASP A 242 -14.26 22.91 1.83
N GLY A 243 -14.51 22.42 0.61
CA GLY A 243 -14.31 21.04 0.16
C GLY A 243 -15.64 20.31 -0.03
N GLY A 244 -15.60 19.00 -0.29
CA GLY A 244 -16.79 18.18 -0.54
C GLY A 244 -17.17 18.06 -2.01
N GLU A 245 -16.23 18.31 -2.93
CA GLU A 245 -16.45 18.10 -4.34
C GLU A 245 -16.62 16.61 -4.68
N PRO A 246 -17.72 16.21 -5.35
CA PRO A 246 -17.88 14.85 -5.87
C PRO A 246 -16.68 14.34 -6.66
N ILE A 247 -16.32 13.08 -6.44
CA ILE A 247 -15.26 12.38 -7.17
C ILE A 247 -15.87 11.16 -7.85
N ALA A 248 -15.98 11.18 -9.18
CA ALA A 248 -16.32 9.98 -9.95
C ALA A 248 -15.14 9.01 -10.04
N ASN A 249 -15.40 7.74 -10.38
CA ASN A 249 -14.38 6.69 -10.41
C ASN A 249 -13.21 6.96 -11.38
N ASP A 250 -13.45 7.73 -12.45
CA ASP A 250 -12.47 8.13 -13.47
C ASP A 250 -11.91 9.55 -13.26
N GLU A 251 -12.35 10.23 -12.20
CA GLU A 251 -11.97 11.60 -11.88
C GLU A 251 -10.92 11.66 -10.78
N SER A 252 -10.20 12.78 -10.77
CA SER A 252 -9.35 13.18 -9.66
C SER A 252 -9.53 14.67 -9.41
N VAL A 253 -9.22 15.14 -8.21
CA VAL A 253 -9.42 16.54 -7.82
C VAL A 253 -8.13 17.11 -7.25
N LEU A 254 -7.68 18.21 -7.83
CA LEU A 254 -6.66 19.08 -7.24
C LEU A 254 -7.36 20.09 -6.34
N SER A 255 -7.18 19.99 -5.03
CA SER A 255 -7.82 20.88 -4.06
C SER A 255 -6.76 21.75 -3.39
N GLY A 256 -6.80 23.04 -3.70
CA GLY A 256 -5.87 24.05 -3.21
C GLY A 256 -6.52 25.00 -2.20
N VAL A 257 -5.78 25.38 -1.16
CA VAL A 257 -6.04 26.53 -0.29
C VAL A 257 -4.95 27.60 -0.51
N ARG A 258 -5.18 28.84 -0.08
CA ARG A 258 -4.16 29.91 -0.09
C ARG A 258 -3.51 30.09 -1.48
N ASP A 259 -2.18 30.06 -1.56
CA ASP A 259 -1.41 30.19 -2.80
C ASP A 259 -1.69 29.05 -3.80
N ALA A 260 -1.97 27.83 -3.34
CA ALA A 260 -2.43 26.74 -4.21
C ALA A 260 -3.82 27.04 -4.79
N ALA A 261 -4.72 27.66 -4.03
CA ALA A 261 -6.01 28.10 -4.56
C ALA A 261 -5.83 29.17 -5.64
N THR A 262 -4.90 30.12 -5.46
CA THR A 262 -4.53 31.12 -6.46
C THR A 262 -3.96 30.46 -7.72
N PHE A 263 -3.05 29.50 -7.57
CA PHE A 263 -2.50 28.73 -8.69
C PHE A 263 -3.60 28.02 -9.48
N LEU A 264 -4.49 27.29 -8.80
CA LEU A 264 -5.61 26.58 -9.44
C LEU A 264 -6.64 27.52 -10.05
N SER A 265 -6.83 28.71 -9.49
CA SER A 265 -7.75 29.72 -10.04
C SER A 265 -7.28 30.36 -11.34
N SER A 266 -6.02 30.12 -11.74
CA SER A 266 -5.50 30.57 -13.04
C SER A 266 -5.93 29.67 -14.21
N LEU A 267 -6.51 28.50 -13.91
CA LEU A 267 -6.93 27.51 -14.90
C LEU A 267 -8.31 27.81 -15.50
N ALA A 268 -8.53 27.29 -16.69
CA ALA A 268 -9.83 27.22 -17.35
C ALA A 268 -10.23 25.76 -17.63
N VAL A 269 -11.54 25.53 -17.76
CA VAL A 269 -12.05 24.23 -18.25
C VAL A 269 -11.53 23.99 -19.66
N GLY A 270 -10.97 22.80 -19.89
CA GLY A 270 -10.33 22.41 -21.14
C GLY A 270 -8.81 22.56 -21.14
N ASP A 271 -8.20 23.21 -20.14
CA ASP A 271 -6.74 23.29 -20.03
C ASP A 271 -6.14 21.88 -19.85
N GLU A 272 -5.05 21.61 -20.56
CA GLU A 272 -4.22 20.43 -20.33
C GLU A 272 -3.13 20.72 -19.30
N LEU A 273 -2.95 19.79 -18.37
CA LEU A 273 -1.95 19.85 -17.30
C LEU A 273 -1.14 18.56 -17.31
N THR A 274 0.07 18.61 -16.78
CA THR A 274 0.85 17.41 -16.44
C THR A 274 0.89 17.23 -14.94
N VAL A 275 0.57 16.04 -14.45
CA VAL A 275 0.73 15.64 -13.05
C VAL A 275 1.80 14.56 -12.98
N HIS A 276 2.81 14.81 -12.15
CA HIS A 276 3.91 13.88 -11.91
C HIS A 276 3.89 13.45 -10.43
N MET A 277 3.79 12.14 -10.18
CA MET A 277 3.79 11.56 -8.83
C MET A 277 5.17 10.95 -8.54
N GLU A 278 6.11 11.75 -8.01
CA GLU A 278 7.48 11.30 -7.77
C GLU A 278 7.56 10.48 -6.48
N MET A 279 8.15 9.28 -6.58
CA MET A 279 8.51 8.40 -5.48
C MET A 279 10.02 8.15 -5.51
N ARG A 280 10.74 8.65 -4.51
CA ARG A 280 12.19 8.52 -4.43
C ARG A 280 12.59 7.70 -3.22
N THR A 281 13.44 6.70 -3.40
CA THR A 281 14.01 5.95 -2.27
C THR A 281 15.04 6.78 -1.50
N ALA A 282 15.34 6.38 -0.26
CA ALA A 282 16.36 7.05 0.55
C ALA A 282 17.79 6.97 -0.04
N ASP A 283 18.05 5.97 -0.89
CA ASP A 283 19.30 5.83 -1.66
C ASP A 283 19.25 6.53 -3.04
N GLY A 284 18.22 7.34 -3.31
CA GLY A 284 18.16 8.26 -4.45
C GLY A 284 17.69 7.65 -5.77
N GLN A 285 17.06 6.48 -5.74
CA GLN A 285 16.47 5.82 -6.91
C GLN A 285 15.00 6.21 -7.10
N TYR A 286 14.51 6.08 -8.34
CA TYR A 286 13.12 6.36 -8.74
C TYR A 286 12.48 5.07 -9.30
N PRO A 287 12.07 4.14 -8.43
CA PRO A 287 11.57 2.84 -8.87
C PRO A 287 10.21 2.94 -9.56
N GLY A 288 9.91 2.00 -10.46
CA GLY A 288 8.53 1.70 -10.81
C GLY A 288 7.81 1.11 -9.59
N ILE A 289 6.56 1.49 -9.36
CA ILE A 289 5.74 0.95 -8.28
C ILE A 289 4.34 0.70 -8.81
N ASP A 290 3.90 -0.54 -8.74
CA ASP A 290 2.53 -0.94 -9.03
C ASP A 290 1.73 -1.11 -7.74
N GLN A 291 2.30 -1.82 -6.77
CA GLN A 291 1.73 -1.96 -5.44
C GLN A 291 2.73 -1.48 -4.38
N LEU A 292 2.23 -0.83 -3.33
CA LEU A 292 3.02 -0.44 -2.16
C LEU A 292 2.18 -0.46 -0.90
N VAL A 293 2.77 -0.94 0.17
CA VAL A 293 2.23 -0.85 1.54
C VAL A 293 3.31 -0.38 2.51
N GLY A 294 2.91 0.40 3.49
CA GLY A 294 3.74 0.75 4.63
C GLY A 294 3.86 -0.36 5.67
N GLY A 295 4.82 -0.21 6.58
CA GLY A 295 5.05 -1.00 7.78
C GLY A 295 5.92 -0.21 8.76
N ASN A 296 6.31 -0.79 9.91
CA ASN A 296 7.10 -0.02 10.89
C ASN A 296 8.50 0.33 10.36
N ALA A 297 9.27 -0.69 10.00
CA ALA A 297 10.70 -0.57 9.84
C ALA A 297 11.24 -1.60 8.86
N VAL A 298 12.30 -1.22 8.14
CA VAL A 298 13.10 -2.16 7.36
C VAL A 298 14.01 -2.91 8.33
N LEU A 299 13.70 -4.18 8.63
CA LEU A 299 14.45 -4.98 9.62
C LEU A 299 15.77 -5.53 9.06
N VAL A 300 15.77 -5.89 7.78
CA VAL A 300 16.93 -6.46 7.08
C VAL A 300 17.09 -5.73 5.76
N LYS A 301 18.32 -5.32 5.44
CA LYS A 301 18.68 -4.75 4.14
C LYS A 301 19.93 -5.47 3.65
N ASP A 302 19.87 -6.00 2.42
CA ASP A 302 20.98 -6.71 1.77
C ASP A 302 21.59 -7.83 2.64
N GLY A 303 20.72 -8.58 3.34
CA GLY A 303 21.11 -9.67 4.24
C GLY A 303 21.64 -9.23 5.61
N VAL A 304 21.69 -7.92 5.90
CA VAL A 304 22.21 -7.37 7.15
C VAL A 304 21.08 -6.79 8.00
N LEU A 305 21.06 -7.11 9.31
CA LEU A 305 20.15 -6.49 10.26
C LEU A 305 20.38 -4.98 10.31
N THR A 306 19.31 -4.20 10.18
CA THR A 306 19.39 -2.75 10.35
C THR A 306 19.36 -2.38 11.83
N SER A 307 19.77 -1.15 12.15
CA SER A 307 19.64 -0.60 13.52
C SER A 307 18.19 -0.55 14.01
N ARG A 308 17.21 -0.63 13.12
CA ARG A 308 15.78 -0.57 13.48
C ARG A 308 15.32 -1.73 14.34
N ASN A 309 16.06 -2.84 14.38
CA ASN A 309 15.80 -3.94 15.28
C ASN A 309 15.92 -3.56 16.77
N THR A 310 16.65 -2.48 17.11
CA THR A 310 16.93 -2.09 18.50
C THR A 310 16.63 -0.64 18.84
N THR A 311 16.43 0.24 17.85
CA THR A 311 16.23 1.69 18.08
C THR A 311 14.82 2.09 18.50
N ASP A 312 13.85 1.20 18.39
CA ASP A 312 12.45 1.46 18.76
C ASP A 312 12.04 0.48 19.85
N SER A 313 11.66 0.99 21.03
CA SER A 313 11.23 0.16 22.15
C SER A 313 9.97 -0.66 21.81
N TYR A 314 9.18 -0.24 20.83
CA TYR A 314 8.05 -1.04 20.33
C TYR A 314 8.51 -2.35 19.68
N ASN A 315 9.68 -2.35 19.02
CA ASN A 315 10.23 -3.53 18.35
C ASN A 315 10.76 -4.59 19.32
N SER A 316 11.01 -4.24 20.58
CA SER A 316 11.46 -5.18 21.62
C SER A 316 10.32 -5.80 22.44
N VAL A 317 9.06 -5.41 22.20
CA VAL A 317 7.90 -5.99 22.89
C VAL A 317 7.41 -7.25 22.17
N VAL A 318 7.05 -8.28 22.93
CA VAL A 318 6.45 -9.52 22.41
C VAL A 318 4.99 -9.27 22.05
N TYR A 319 4.72 -9.13 20.76
CA TYR A 319 3.39 -8.95 20.17
C TYR A 319 3.26 -9.83 18.92
N PRO A 320 2.02 -10.11 18.47
CA PRO A 320 1.83 -10.64 17.13
C PRO A 320 2.53 -9.74 16.09
N ARG A 321 3.18 -10.35 15.10
CA ARG A 321 3.95 -9.63 14.07
C ARG A 321 3.56 -10.10 12.68
N THR A 322 3.59 -9.17 11.75
CA THR A 322 3.49 -9.45 10.32
C THR A 322 4.71 -8.84 9.63
N ALA A 323 5.29 -9.56 8.67
CA ALA A 323 6.46 -9.11 7.92
C ALA A 323 6.35 -9.50 6.45
N ILE A 324 6.98 -8.69 5.60
CA ILE A 324 7.16 -8.92 4.18
C ILE A 324 8.67 -8.94 3.92
N ALA A 325 9.15 -9.94 3.19
CA ALA A 325 10.54 -10.05 2.76
C ALA A 325 10.61 -10.61 1.33
N TYR A 326 11.76 -10.48 0.69
CA TYR A 326 12.01 -11.11 -0.60
C TYR A 326 13.45 -11.67 -0.66
N SER A 327 13.68 -12.63 -1.54
CA SER A 327 15.01 -13.25 -1.73
C SER A 327 15.98 -12.31 -2.45
N ALA A 328 17.28 -12.51 -2.27
CA ALA A 328 18.31 -11.65 -2.88
C ALA A 328 18.28 -11.62 -4.43
N ASP A 329 17.78 -12.68 -5.06
CA ASP A 329 17.58 -12.76 -6.51
C ASP A 329 16.24 -12.16 -6.99
N GLY A 330 15.41 -11.63 -6.08
CA GLY A 330 14.12 -11.02 -6.36
C GLY A 330 13.01 -12.00 -6.73
N ARG A 331 13.28 -13.31 -6.77
CA ARG A 331 12.31 -14.32 -7.25
C ARG A 331 11.23 -14.63 -6.23
N TRP A 332 11.59 -14.74 -4.95
CA TRP A 332 10.69 -15.24 -3.92
C TRP A 332 10.20 -14.08 -3.06
N LEU A 333 8.88 -13.98 -2.92
CA LEU A 333 8.25 -13.15 -1.90
C LEU A 333 7.88 -14.01 -0.69
N TYR A 334 8.15 -13.50 0.50
CA TYR A 334 7.82 -14.12 1.77
C TYR A 334 6.83 -13.24 2.52
N LEU A 335 5.66 -13.79 2.81
CA LEU A 335 4.70 -13.20 3.75
C LEU A 335 4.78 -13.99 5.05
N PHE A 336 5.00 -13.32 6.16
CA PHE A 336 5.22 -13.95 7.46
C PHE A 336 4.26 -13.36 8.50
N VAL A 337 3.62 -14.23 9.28
CA VAL A 337 2.82 -13.85 10.46
C VAL A 337 3.30 -14.69 11.64
N ALA A 338 3.59 -14.06 12.77
CA ALA A 338 3.76 -14.74 14.04
C ALA A 338 2.61 -14.35 14.95
N ASP A 339 1.94 -15.35 15.51
CA ASP A 339 0.89 -15.14 16.48
C ASP A 339 1.50 -14.64 17.80
N GLY A 340 0.68 -13.94 18.57
CA GLY A 340 1.09 -13.44 19.88
C GLY A 340 -0.10 -13.23 20.79
N LYS A 341 0.18 -13.03 22.09
CA LYS A 341 -0.79 -13.03 23.19
C LYS A 341 -1.59 -14.33 23.26
N TYR A 342 -0.97 -15.37 23.82
CA TYR A 342 -1.75 -16.40 24.51
C TYR A 342 -2.36 -15.76 25.76
N VAL A 343 -3.63 -15.39 25.67
CA VAL A 343 -4.45 -15.33 26.86
C VAL A 343 -4.86 -16.78 27.08
N GLY A 344 -4.26 -17.41 28.09
CA GLY A 344 -4.55 -18.81 28.44
C GLY A 344 -6.01 -19.04 28.80
#